data_AF-A0A2V8U5Z5-F1
#
_entry.id   AF-A0A2V8U5Z5-F1
#
_cell.length_a   1.000
_cell.length_b   1.000
_cell.length_c   1.000
_cell.angle_alpha   90.00
_cell.angle_beta   90.00
_cell.angle_gamma   90.00
#
_symmetry.space_group_name_H-M   'P 1'
#
loop_
_entity.id
_entity.type
_entity.pdbx_description
1 polymer ?
#
loop_
_entity_poly.entity_id
_entity_poly.type
_entity_poly.pdbx_seq_one_letter_code
_entity_poly.pdbx_strand_id
1 'polypeptide(L)'
;FAPRIGVAYELNSKTVIRAGFGSTFDTYPLLRELRGGYPAEIATDYTFDLSNPNTNTFQGRGTFAEGIPAVALPDVTKGTIPVDPSVGVRYAGKGTLKRGRIETWNVTVERKLPGEMVLGVGYVGNHLSHGWGQIDQRASQIDQPGPLSQYGRTADTLQLQGYLESHYNALQATLDRHFNKGLYIKAAYTYSKAIDMNSDESWGGALWMAPIFAGPGYEQHNRGMADFDHRHIFRLAHVWELPFGKGHTLASTNPVARAVLGGWQVNGIWDYTSGHPSTLYGDNSNLKQIGNFQTIDQIGPIKKIGGLGPGKYWYDPSSFAPVPLGADGYQHRFGSTGRNIAIYGPGHTNLDAGLFRHFTIRERFDLQFRAEGLNVMNHPTWDFHSTAGEYSWGASGFCGNTVSGHCAGTFLQAASASGHRTIRLGLRLAF
;
A
#
# COMPACT_ATOMS: atom_id res chain seq x y z
N PHE A 1 -29.98 9.58 0.71
CA PHE A 1 -29.66 11.02 0.79
C PHE A 1 -28.16 11.16 1.04
N ALA A 2 -27.47 12.05 0.32
CA ALA A 2 -26.01 12.19 0.35
C ALA A 2 -25.65 13.70 0.44
N PRO A 3 -25.69 14.29 1.64
CA PRO A 3 -25.55 15.74 1.81
C PRO A 3 -24.13 16.21 1.47
N ARG A 4 -24.05 17.46 0.99
CA ARG A 4 -22.79 18.17 0.79
C ARG A 4 -22.97 19.62 1.24
N ILE A 5 -22.02 20.11 2.03
CA ILE A 5 -21.98 21.49 2.50
C ILE A 5 -20.54 21.97 2.45
N GLY A 6 -20.36 23.21 2.04
CA GLY A 6 -19.07 23.88 2.01
C GLY A 6 -19.22 25.32 2.43
N VAL A 7 -18.23 25.82 3.14
CA VAL A 7 -18.15 27.22 3.58
C VAL A 7 -16.76 27.74 3.23
N ALA A 8 -16.69 28.96 2.73
CA ALA A 8 -15.46 29.70 2.54
C ALA A 8 -15.61 31.06 3.22
N TYR A 9 -14.56 31.48 3.93
CA TYR A 9 -14.53 32.74 4.65
C TYR A 9 -13.18 33.42 4.44
N GLU A 10 -13.20 34.63 3.89
CA GLU A 10 -12.03 35.48 3.80
C GLU A 10 -11.86 36.22 5.13
N LEU A 11 -10.88 35.81 5.94
CA LEU A 11 -10.60 36.44 7.23
C LEU A 11 -9.95 37.83 7.04
N ASN A 12 -9.18 38.00 5.97
CA ASN A 12 -8.60 39.25 5.50
C ASN A 12 -8.09 39.06 4.06
N SER A 13 -7.62 40.15 3.43
CA SER A 13 -7.08 40.16 2.06
C SER A 13 -5.91 39.22 1.78
N LYS A 14 -5.36 38.56 2.81
CA LYS A 14 -4.26 37.59 2.69
C LYS A 14 -4.62 36.20 3.21
N THR A 15 -5.77 35.99 3.83
CA THR A 15 -6.09 34.75 4.55
C THR A 15 -7.50 34.27 4.24
N VAL A 16 -7.62 33.05 3.72
CA VAL A 16 -8.90 32.40 3.44
C VAL A 16 -8.98 31.10 4.21
N ILE A 17 -10.14 30.85 4.82
CA ILE A 17 -10.47 29.62 5.52
C ILE A 17 -11.57 28.92 4.71
N ARG A 18 -11.43 27.62 4.47
CA ARG A 18 -12.45 26.81 3.81
C ARG A 18 -12.74 25.58 4.66
N ALA A 19 -14.00 25.19 4.72
CA ALA A 19 -14.42 23.95 5.35
C ALA A 19 -15.43 23.24 4.44
N GLY A 20 -15.38 21.92 4.43
CA GLY A 20 -16.25 21.09 3.62
C GLY A 20 -16.66 19.83 4.35
N PHE A 21 -17.89 19.40 4.13
CA PHE A 21 -18.36 18.07 4.45
C PHE A 21 -19.15 17.53 3.27
N GLY A 22 -18.90 16.28 2.92
CA GLY A 22 -19.61 15.60 1.86
C GLY A 22 -19.84 14.16 2.24
N SER A 23 -20.99 13.64 1.83
CA SER A 23 -21.22 12.21 1.83
C SER A 23 -21.52 11.70 0.44
N THR A 24 -21.08 10.47 0.18
CA THR A 24 -21.32 9.73 -1.04
C THR A 24 -21.64 8.28 -0.70
N PHE A 25 -22.45 7.65 -1.56
CA PHE A 25 -22.59 6.20 -1.50
C PHE A 25 -21.31 5.56 -2.01
N ASP A 26 -20.94 4.43 -1.42
CA ASP A 26 -19.87 3.59 -1.93
C ASP A 26 -20.10 3.29 -3.42
N THR A 27 -19.10 3.64 -4.22
CA THR A 27 -19.14 3.57 -5.68
C THR A 27 -18.67 2.21 -6.20
N TYR A 28 -18.20 1.33 -5.31
CA TYR A 28 -17.68 0.03 -5.70
C TYR A 28 -18.70 -0.77 -6.54
N PRO A 29 -18.28 -1.35 -7.69
CA PRO A 29 -19.16 -2.11 -8.56
C PRO A 29 -19.44 -3.52 -7.99
N LEU A 30 -20.45 -3.64 -7.14
CA LEU A 30 -20.81 -4.90 -6.46
C LEU A 30 -20.97 -6.11 -7.41
N LEU A 31 -21.47 -5.89 -8.64
CA LEU A 31 -21.67 -6.95 -9.62
C LEU A 31 -20.35 -7.54 -10.16
N ARG A 32 -19.23 -6.83 -10.02
CA ARG A 32 -17.93 -7.30 -10.54
C ARG A 32 -17.53 -8.64 -9.91
N GLU A 33 -17.75 -8.78 -8.61
CA GLU A 33 -17.33 -9.95 -7.81
C GLU A 33 -18.31 -11.12 -7.90
N LEU A 34 -19.51 -10.84 -8.39
CA LEU A 34 -20.53 -11.83 -8.68
C LEU A 34 -20.45 -12.32 -10.14
N ARG A 35 -19.54 -11.74 -10.94
CA ARG A 35 -19.26 -12.20 -12.29
C ARG A 35 -18.35 -13.44 -12.22
N GLY A 36 -18.61 -14.42 -13.07
CA GLY A 36 -17.73 -15.59 -13.20
C GLY A 36 -17.79 -16.59 -12.05
N GLY A 37 -18.77 -16.45 -11.14
CA GLY A 37 -19.02 -17.49 -10.14
C GLY A 37 -19.65 -18.73 -10.79
N TYR A 38 -19.38 -19.91 -10.23
CA TYR A 38 -20.10 -21.13 -10.60
C TYR A 38 -21.63 -20.91 -10.50
N PRO A 39 -22.42 -21.32 -11.51
CA PRO A 39 -22.05 -22.10 -12.69
C PRO A 39 -21.81 -21.26 -13.97
N ALA A 40 -21.78 -19.92 -13.87
CA ALA A 40 -21.67 -19.03 -15.03
C ALA A 40 -20.31 -19.10 -15.71
N GLU A 41 -19.25 -19.36 -14.94
CA GLU A 41 -17.91 -19.66 -15.43
C GLU A 41 -17.41 -20.90 -14.68
N ILE A 42 -16.87 -21.86 -15.42
CA ILE A 42 -16.35 -23.11 -14.88
C ILE A 42 -14.95 -23.27 -15.45
N ALA A 43 -13.96 -23.06 -14.60
CA ALA A 43 -12.57 -23.37 -14.88
C ALA A 43 -12.21 -24.62 -14.09
N THR A 44 -11.60 -25.60 -14.76
CA THR A 44 -10.95 -26.74 -14.09
C THR A 44 -9.47 -26.47 -14.05
N ASP A 45 -9.02 -25.94 -12.92
CA ASP A 45 -7.60 -25.83 -12.63
C ASP A 45 -7.07 -27.17 -12.14
N TYR A 46 -6.28 -27.83 -12.97
CA TYR A 46 -5.52 -29.02 -12.57
C TYR A 46 -4.28 -28.56 -11.79
N THR A 47 -4.48 -27.98 -10.61
CA THR A 47 -3.39 -27.59 -9.73
C THR A 47 -2.64 -28.81 -9.21
N PHE A 48 -1.35 -28.61 -8.93
CA PHE A 48 -0.54 -29.50 -8.12
C PHE A 48 -1.21 -29.71 -6.76
N ASP A 49 -1.09 -30.91 -6.19
CA ASP A 49 -1.58 -31.18 -4.84
C ASP A 49 -0.82 -30.33 -3.81
N LEU A 50 -1.43 -29.21 -3.41
CA LEU A 50 -0.87 -28.28 -2.43
C LEU A 50 -0.78 -28.87 -1.01
N SER A 51 -1.43 -30.02 -0.75
CA SER A 51 -1.32 -30.70 0.55
C SER A 51 0.01 -31.42 0.74
N ASN A 52 0.83 -31.52 -0.32
CA ASN A 52 2.15 -32.12 -0.28
C ASN A 52 3.23 -31.21 -0.91
N PRO A 53 3.82 -30.28 -0.14
CA PRO A 53 4.86 -29.38 -0.61
C PRO A 53 6.16 -30.08 -1.07
N ASN A 54 6.26 -31.41 -0.94
CA ASN A 54 7.41 -32.20 -1.38
C ASN A 54 7.22 -32.87 -2.75
N THR A 55 6.07 -32.71 -3.41
CA THR A 55 5.87 -33.27 -4.76
C THR A 55 6.16 -32.25 -5.85
N ASN A 56 7.44 -31.94 -6.01
CA ASN A 56 7.98 -31.23 -7.18
C ASN A 56 8.04 -32.17 -8.41
N THR A 57 7.02 -33.01 -8.58
CA THR A 57 6.96 -34.03 -9.63
C THR A 57 6.00 -33.57 -10.70
N PHE A 58 6.51 -33.35 -11.91
CA PHE A 58 5.68 -33.21 -13.10
C PHE A 58 4.77 -34.44 -13.21
N GLN A 59 3.50 -34.29 -12.85
CA GLN A 59 2.52 -35.36 -13.04
C GLN A 59 2.00 -35.30 -14.48
N GLY A 60 2.17 -36.38 -15.24
CA GLY A 60 1.54 -36.51 -16.55
C GLY A 60 0.02 -36.56 -16.38
N ARG A 61 -0.70 -35.62 -17.01
CA ARG A 61 -2.17 -35.46 -16.88
C ARG A 61 -2.94 -35.91 -18.13
N GLY A 62 -2.32 -36.77 -18.93
CA GLY A 62 -2.83 -37.27 -20.21
C GLY A 62 -1.79 -37.14 -21.31
N THR A 63 -2.16 -37.57 -22.50
CA THR A 63 -1.33 -37.46 -23.71
C THR A 63 -1.83 -36.33 -24.62
N PHE A 64 -0.96 -35.79 -25.48
CA PHE A 64 -1.41 -34.87 -26.53
C PHE A 64 -2.49 -35.47 -27.44
N ALA A 65 -2.53 -36.81 -27.57
CA ALA A 65 -3.55 -37.50 -28.36
C ALA A 65 -4.94 -37.51 -27.69
N GLU A 66 -4.99 -37.51 -26.35
CA GLU A 66 -6.25 -37.43 -25.58
C GLU A 66 -6.80 -36.00 -25.51
N GLY A 67 -5.95 -35.00 -25.77
CA GLY A 67 -6.30 -33.59 -25.71
C GLY A 67 -6.52 -33.09 -24.28
N ILE A 68 -7.09 -31.89 -24.15
CA ILE A 68 -7.47 -31.32 -22.85
C ILE A 68 -8.80 -31.97 -22.45
N PRO A 69 -8.93 -32.57 -21.25
CA PRO A 69 -10.18 -33.14 -20.80
C PRO A 69 -11.32 -32.10 -20.83
N ALA A 70 -12.51 -32.54 -21.24
CA ALA A 70 -13.67 -31.65 -21.27
C ALA A 70 -14.09 -31.24 -19.85
N VAL A 71 -14.46 -29.97 -19.70
CA VAL A 71 -15.01 -29.43 -18.44
C VAL A 71 -16.39 -30.03 -18.21
N ALA A 72 -16.62 -30.64 -17.04
CA ALA A 72 -17.93 -31.17 -16.67
C ALA A 72 -18.91 -30.01 -16.43
N LEU A 73 -19.96 -29.93 -17.25
CA LEU A 73 -21.01 -28.93 -17.11
C LEU A 73 -22.13 -29.45 -16.19
N PRO A 74 -22.71 -28.60 -15.32
CA PRO A 74 -23.82 -29.00 -14.49
C PRO A 74 -25.10 -29.26 -15.29
N ASP A 75 -25.95 -30.14 -14.76
CA ASP A 75 -27.31 -30.36 -15.26
C ASP A 75 -28.19 -29.15 -14.92
N VAL A 76 -28.50 -28.34 -15.93
CA VAL A 76 -29.36 -27.15 -15.81
C VAL A 76 -30.85 -27.47 -15.87
N THR A 77 -31.26 -28.71 -16.16
CA THR A 77 -32.67 -29.06 -16.43
C THR A 77 -33.55 -29.05 -15.18
N LYS A 78 -32.97 -29.20 -14.00
CA LYS A 78 -33.69 -29.32 -12.72
C LYS A 78 -34.04 -27.96 -12.09
N GLY A 79 -33.60 -26.84 -12.68
CA GLY A 79 -33.79 -25.50 -12.14
C GLY A 79 -32.99 -25.19 -10.87
N THR A 80 -32.26 -26.17 -10.34
CA THR A 80 -31.28 -26.01 -9.27
C THR A 80 -30.00 -26.73 -9.67
N ILE A 81 -28.87 -26.10 -9.38
CA ILE A 81 -27.55 -26.64 -9.69
C ILE A 81 -26.84 -26.86 -8.37
N PRO A 82 -26.58 -28.13 -7.97
CA PRO A 82 -25.82 -28.40 -6.77
C PRO A 82 -24.39 -27.86 -6.94
N VAL A 83 -23.87 -27.22 -5.90
CA VAL A 83 -22.49 -26.75 -5.90
C VAL A 83 -21.60 -27.89 -5.43
N ASP A 84 -20.61 -28.27 -6.23
CA ASP A 84 -19.60 -29.25 -5.83
C ASP A 84 -18.87 -28.76 -4.55
N PRO A 85 -18.65 -29.63 -3.54
CA PRO A 85 -17.98 -29.24 -2.30
C PRO A 85 -16.59 -28.61 -2.48
N SER A 86 -15.90 -28.91 -3.59
CA SER A 86 -14.57 -28.40 -3.95
C SER A 86 -14.58 -27.13 -4.80
N VAL A 87 -15.74 -26.64 -5.22
CA VAL A 87 -15.87 -25.41 -6.02
C VAL A 87 -16.12 -24.21 -5.12
N GLY A 88 -15.25 -23.21 -5.19
CA GLY A 88 -15.41 -21.93 -4.50
C GLY A 88 -16.63 -21.15 -5.01
N VAL A 89 -17.36 -20.48 -4.12
CA VAL A 89 -18.52 -19.66 -4.53
C VAL A 89 -18.51 -18.29 -3.87
N ARG A 90 -19.00 -17.30 -4.62
CA ARG A 90 -19.25 -15.94 -4.16
C ARG A 90 -20.71 -15.61 -4.34
N TYR A 91 -21.34 -15.07 -3.31
CA TYR A 91 -22.75 -14.71 -3.38
C TYR A 91 -23.08 -13.53 -2.48
N ALA A 92 -24.13 -12.79 -2.83
CA ALA A 92 -24.68 -11.77 -1.97
C ALA A 92 -25.58 -12.41 -0.90
N GLY A 93 -25.46 -11.97 0.35
CA GLY A 93 -26.31 -12.47 1.43
C GLY A 93 -27.81 -12.23 1.19
N LYS A 94 -28.65 -12.97 1.93
CA LYS A 94 -30.12 -12.80 1.87
C LYS A 94 -30.51 -11.38 2.32
N GLY A 95 -31.54 -10.82 1.69
CA GLY A 95 -32.13 -9.54 2.08
C GLY A 95 -31.79 -8.39 1.14
N THR A 96 -32.01 -7.16 1.60
CA THR A 96 -31.75 -5.95 0.81
C THR A 96 -30.30 -5.50 1.00
N LEU A 97 -29.58 -5.39 -0.12
CA LEU A 97 -28.21 -4.92 -0.15
C LEU A 97 -28.18 -3.40 0.10
N LYS A 98 -27.57 -2.99 1.21
CA LYS A 98 -27.37 -1.57 1.56
C LYS A 98 -25.96 -1.19 1.14
N ARG A 99 -25.84 -0.17 0.27
CA ARG A 99 -24.53 0.37 -0.09
C ARG A 99 -23.88 1.04 1.12
N GLY A 100 -22.57 0.84 1.25
CA GLY A 100 -21.74 1.58 2.18
C GLY A 100 -21.79 3.09 1.92
N ARG A 101 -21.29 3.85 2.88
CA ARG A 101 -21.30 5.30 2.85
C ARG A 101 -19.91 5.83 3.15
N ILE A 102 -19.45 6.72 2.28
CA ILE A 102 -18.18 7.41 2.41
C ILE A 102 -18.48 8.85 2.82
N GLU A 103 -17.92 9.27 3.94
CA GLU A 103 -18.03 10.62 4.47
C GLU A 103 -16.64 11.27 4.47
N THR A 104 -16.57 12.48 3.95
CA THR A 104 -15.33 13.25 3.82
C THR A 104 -15.54 14.60 4.45
N TRP A 105 -14.57 15.05 5.23
CA TRP A 105 -14.55 16.40 5.79
C TRP A 105 -13.16 17.01 5.67
N ASN A 106 -13.12 18.32 5.53
CA ASN A 106 -11.85 19.05 5.53
C ASN A 106 -12.02 20.44 6.11
N VAL A 107 -10.94 20.95 6.69
CA VAL A 107 -10.78 22.35 7.07
C VAL A 107 -9.41 22.80 6.59
N THR A 108 -9.37 23.86 5.79
CA THR A 108 -8.13 24.40 5.22
C THR A 108 -8.01 25.89 5.51
N VAL A 109 -6.78 26.33 5.74
CA VAL A 109 -6.40 27.73 5.89
C VAL A 109 -5.28 28.02 4.89
N GLU A 110 -5.51 28.99 4.03
CA GLU A 110 -4.51 29.48 3.08
C GLU A 110 -4.13 30.91 3.44
N ARG A 111 -2.82 31.22 3.40
CA ARG A 111 -2.31 32.55 3.69
C ARG A 111 -1.23 32.98 2.70
N LYS A 112 -1.37 34.18 2.13
CA LYS A 112 -0.29 34.86 1.40
C LYS A 112 0.77 35.38 2.39
N LEU A 113 1.99 34.91 2.20
CA LEU A 113 3.19 35.30 2.94
C LEU A 113 4.05 36.27 2.09
N PRO A 114 5.03 36.97 2.70
CA PRO A 114 5.99 37.78 1.94
C PRO A 114 6.74 36.97 0.88
N GLY A 115 7.25 37.64 -0.16
CA GLY A 115 8.09 36.99 -1.18
C GLY A 115 7.34 36.13 -2.20
N GLU A 116 6.07 36.47 -2.49
CA GLU A 116 5.18 35.72 -3.39
C GLU A 116 5.00 34.25 -2.97
N MET A 117 4.93 34.02 -1.66
CA MET A 117 4.68 32.72 -1.06
C MET A 117 3.23 32.58 -0.63
N VAL A 118 2.66 31.39 -0.80
CA VAL A 118 1.35 30.99 -0.28
C VAL A 118 1.54 29.74 0.56
N LEU A 119 1.12 29.80 1.82
CA LEU A 119 1.11 28.67 2.73
C LEU A 119 -0.32 28.16 2.87
N GLY A 120 -0.54 26.89 2.57
CA GLY A 120 -1.76 26.16 2.85
C GLY A 120 -1.55 25.18 4.00
N VAL A 121 -2.47 25.12 4.95
CA VAL A 121 -2.53 24.08 5.98
C VAL A 121 -3.95 23.55 6.04
N GLY A 122 -4.10 22.24 5.94
CA GLY A 122 -5.39 21.56 5.91
C GLY A 122 -5.41 20.34 6.81
N TYR A 123 -6.55 20.10 7.44
CA TYR A 123 -6.92 18.80 7.97
C TYR A 123 -7.95 18.18 7.05
N VAL A 124 -7.72 16.94 6.65
CA VAL A 124 -8.61 16.15 5.79
C VAL A 124 -8.91 14.83 6.48
N GLY A 125 -10.18 14.49 6.56
CA GLY A 125 -10.67 13.25 7.12
C GLY A 125 -11.61 12.52 6.17
N ASN A 126 -11.57 11.20 6.23
CA ASN A 126 -12.47 10.33 5.52
C ASN A 126 -12.88 9.14 6.39
N HIS A 127 -14.13 8.71 6.27
CA HIS A 127 -14.65 7.52 6.91
C HIS A 127 -15.54 6.74 5.94
N LEU A 128 -15.22 5.48 5.72
CA LEU A 128 -16.09 4.50 5.09
C LEU A 128 -16.80 3.70 6.18
N SER A 129 -18.13 3.59 6.06
CA SER A 129 -18.95 2.69 6.88
C SER A 129 -19.74 1.74 6.01
N HIS A 130 -19.92 0.51 6.49
CA HIS A 130 -20.65 -0.56 5.79
C HIS A 130 -20.12 -0.81 4.36
N GLY A 131 -18.81 -0.65 4.16
CA GLY A 131 -18.16 -1.03 2.92
C GLY A 131 -18.33 -2.53 2.67
N TRP A 132 -18.41 -2.92 1.40
CA TRP A 132 -18.54 -4.33 1.06
C TRP A 132 -17.25 -5.09 1.39
N GLY A 133 -17.39 -6.24 2.04
CA GLY A 133 -16.34 -7.22 2.30
C GLY A 133 -16.84 -8.65 2.07
N GLN A 134 -15.93 -9.63 2.15
CA GLN A 134 -16.23 -11.05 2.04
C GLN A 134 -16.07 -11.76 3.39
N ILE A 135 -17.07 -12.55 3.77
CA ILE A 135 -17.01 -13.46 4.92
C ILE A 135 -17.06 -14.89 4.42
N ASP A 136 -16.05 -15.70 4.72
CA ASP A 136 -16.03 -17.13 4.37
C ASP A 136 -16.95 -17.91 5.31
N GLN A 137 -18.11 -18.34 4.81
CA GLN A 137 -19.10 -19.11 5.56
C GLN A 137 -18.66 -20.55 5.86
N ARG A 138 -17.60 -21.04 5.19
CA ARG A 138 -16.97 -22.32 5.56
C ARG A 138 -16.16 -22.16 6.84
N ALA A 139 -15.68 -20.97 7.15
CA ALA A 139 -14.70 -20.77 8.19
C ALA A 139 -15.24 -21.14 9.57
N SER A 140 -14.41 -21.82 10.37
CA SER A 140 -14.81 -22.31 11.68
C SER A 140 -14.50 -21.33 12.80
N GLN A 141 -15.14 -21.48 13.96
CA GLN A 141 -14.54 -20.97 15.19
C GLN A 141 -13.32 -21.83 15.55
N ILE A 142 -12.39 -21.27 16.33
CA ILE A 142 -11.30 -22.04 16.92
C ILE A 142 -11.87 -23.21 17.72
N ASP A 143 -11.24 -24.38 17.58
CA ASP A 143 -11.65 -25.64 18.22
C ASP A 143 -13.03 -26.18 17.79
N GLN A 144 -13.67 -25.56 16.79
CA GLN A 144 -14.95 -26.00 16.26
C GLN A 144 -14.82 -26.49 14.82
N PRO A 145 -15.66 -27.45 14.38
CA PRO A 145 -15.75 -27.80 12.96
C PRO A 145 -16.31 -26.62 12.14
N GLY A 146 -15.94 -26.55 10.86
CA GLY A 146 -16.50 -25.57 9.93
C GLY A 146 -18.01 -25.76 9.78
N PRO A 147 -18.85 -24.70 9.76
CA PRO A 147 -20.31 -24.83 9.67
C PRO A 147 -20.80 -25.63 8.45
N LEU A 148 -20.03 -25.59 7.36
CA LEU A 148 -20.36 -26.27 6.10
C LEU A 148 -19.66 -27.64 5.94
N SER A 149 -18.87 -28.07 6.93
CA SER A 149 -18.19 -29.38 6.91
C SER A 149 -19.17 -30.57 6.85
N GLN A 150 -20.36 -30.42 7.43
CA GLN A 150 -21.44 -31.42 7.35
C GLN A 150 -21.90 -31.73 5.92
N TYR A 151 -21.66 -30.80 4.97
CA TYR A 151 -21.96 -30.97 3.55
C TYR A 151 -20.71 -31.40 2.75
N GLY A 152 -19.62 -31.76 3.43
CA GLY A 152 -18.34 -32.09 2.81
C GLY A 152 -17.62 -30.90 2.17
N ARG A 153 -18.06 -29.66 2.41
CA ARG A 153 -17.56 -28.46 1.74
C ARG A 153 -16.11 -28.17 2.13
N THR A 154 -15.22 -28.21 1.14
CA THR A 154 -13.78 -27.97 1.31
C THR A 154 -13.36 -26.61 0.77
N ALA A 155 -14.05 -26.08 -0.23
CA ALA A 155 -13.77 -24.79 -0.85
C ALA A 155 -14.43 -23.59 -0.14
N ASP A 156 -13.83 -22.42 -0.33
CA ASP A 156 -14.31 -21.16 0.20
C ASP A 156 -15.77 -20.85 -0.20
N THR A 157 -16.50 -20.24 0.73
CA THR A 157 -17.92 -19.90 0.55
C THR A 157 -18.12 -18.45 0.95
N LEU A 158 -17.75 -17.56 0.04
CA LEU A 158 -17.59 -16.15 0.33
C LEU A 158 -18.92 -15.41 0.19
N GLN A 159 -19.45 -14.96 1.31
CA GLN A 159 -20.64 -14.13 1.36
C GLN A 159 -20.25 -12.66 1.35
N LEU A 160 -20.73 -11.92 0.35
CA LEU A 160 -20.58 -10.47 0.26
C LEU A 160 -21.53 -9.77 1.24
N GLN A 161 -20.98 -8.95 2.14
CA GLN A 161 -21.72 -8.22 3.17
C GLN A 161 -21.11 -6.83 3.42
N GLY A 162 -21.95 -5.87 3.82
CA GLY A 162 -21.51 -4.51 4.15
C GLY A 162 -21.08 -4.39 5.61
N TYR A 163 -19.80 -4.65 5.91
CA TYR A 163 -19.25 -4.57 7.27
C TYR A 163 -17.87 -3.90 7.34
N LEU A 164 -17.22 -3.64 6.20
CA LEU A 164 -15.90 -3.00 6.22
C LEU A 164 -16.02 -1.55 6.68
N GLU A 165 -15.05 -1.14 7.48
CA GLU A 165 -14.87 0.22 7.92
C GLU A 165 -13.46 0.69 7.59
N SER A 166 -13.34 1.98 7.27
CA SER A 166 -12.04 2.64 7.17
C SER A 166 -12.09 4.05 7.72
N HIS A 167 -10.96 4.53 8.22
CA HIS A 167 -10.76 5.88 8.70
C HIS A 167 -9.43 6.41 8.20
N TYR A 168 -9.46 7.56 7.55
CA TYR A 168 -8.28 8.30 7.16
C TYR A 168 -8.30 9.69 7.78
N ASN A 169 -7.18 10.11 8.34
CA ASN A 169 -6.99 11.43 8.90
C ASN A 169 -5.62 11.95 8.50
N ALA A 170 -5.55 13.16 7.95
CA ALA A 170 -4.29 13.76 7.56
C ALA A 170 -4.22 15.25 7.86
N LEU A 171 -3.05 15.68 8.32
CA LEU A 171 -2.62 17.06 8.22
C LEU A 171 -1.83 17.21 6.92
N GLN A 172 -2.21 18.17 6.09
CA GLN A 172 -1.56 18.50 4.83
C GLN A 172 -1.07 19.95 4.91
N ALA A 173 0.19 20.17 4.56
CA ALA A 173 0.77 21.50 4.45
C ALA A 173 1.39 21.67 3.07
N THR A 174 1.12 22.81 2.44
CA THR A 174 1.68 23.17 1.14
C THR A 174 2.33 24.55 1.22
N LEU A 175 3.48 24.69 0.55
CA LEU A 175 4.14 25.97 0.38
C LEU A 175 4.41 26.17 -1.11
N ASP A 176 3.74 27.15 -1.69
CA ASP A 176 3.90 27.54 -3.08
C ASP A 176 4.58 28.91 -3.13
N ARG A 177 5.81 28.97 -3.64
CA ARG A 177 6.50 30.21 -3.98
C ARG A 177 6.55 30.34 -5.49
N HIS A 178 5.78 31.27 -6.02
CA HIS A 178 5.83 31.58 -7.45
C HIS A 178 7.22 32.04 -7.87
N PHE A 179 7.56 31.83 -9.15
CA PHE A 179 8.86 32.21 -9.68
C PHE A 179 9.08 33.71 -9.48
N ASN A 180 10.03 34.06 -8.60
CA ASN A 180 10.33 35.44 -8.25
C ASN A 180 11.81 35.56 -7.88
N LYS A 181 12.49 36.53 -8.49
CA LYS A 181 13.94 36.76 -8.32
C LYS A 181 14.78 35.48 -8.53
N GLY A 182 14.46 34.72 -9.57
CA GLY A 182 15.23 33.53 -9.97
C GLY A 182 14.88 32.25 -9.23
N LEU A 183 14.00 32.27 -8.22
CA LEU A 183 13.68 31.08 -7.43
C LEU A 183 12.20 30.71 -7.59
N TYR A 184 11.91 29.42 -7.67
CA TYR A 184 10.59 28.80 -7.58
C TYR A 184 10.68 27.63 -6.60
N ILE A 185 9.69 27.51 -5.73
CA ILE A 185 9.59 26.43 -4.74
C ILE A 185 8.15 25.94 -4.70
N LYS A 186 7.98 24.63 -4.69
CA LYS A 186 6.73 23.98 -4.34
C LYS A 186 7.01 22.85 -3.37
N ALA A 187 6.50 22.94 -2.15
CA ALA A 187 6.64 21.91 -1.14
C ALA A 187 5.26 21.41 -0.69
N ALA A 188 5.16 20.12 -0.44
CA ALA A 188 4.00 19.47 0.14
C ALA A 188 4.44 18.51 1.23
N TYR A 189 3.76 18.55 2.37
CA TYR A 189 3.95 17.65 3.49
C TYR A 189 2.61 17.08 3.93
N THR A 190 2.53 15.75 4.06
CA THR A 190 1.37 15.05 4.59
C THR A 190 1.78 14.23 5.80
N TYR A 191 1.08 14.44 6.90
CA TYR A 191 1.13 13.59 8.08
C TYR A 191 -0.21 12.87 8.22
N SER A 192 -0.23 11.58 7.88
CA SER A 192 -1.46 10.80 7.72
C SER A 192 -1.55 9.62 8.68
N LYS A 193 -2.78 9.18 8.93
CA LYS A 193 -3.12 7.88 9.51
C LYS A 193 -4.28 7.29 8.74
N ALA A 194 -4.11 6.10 8.18
CA ALA A 194 -5.14 5.28 7.59
C ALA A 194 -5.31 4.00 8.42
N ILE A 195 -6.55 3.69 8.77
CA ILE A 195 -6.95 2.44 9.44
C ILE A 195 -8.06 1.83 8.59
N ASP A 196 -7.98 0.54 8.32
CA ASP A 196 -9.03 -0.20 7.63
C ASP A 196 -9.12 -1.64 8.15
N MET A 197 -10.15 -2.36 7.69
CA MET A 197 -10.32 -3.79 7.95
C MET A 197 -9.83 -4.66 6.78
N ASN A 198 -9.66 -4.08 5.60
CA ASN A 198 -9.09 -4.74 4.43
C ASN A 198 -8.62 -3.66 3.46
N SER A 199 -7.44 -3.82 2.85
CA SER A 199 -6.92 -2.83 1.89
C SER A 199 -7.19 -3.25 0.45
N ASP A 200 -7.36 -2.25 -0.42
CA ASP A 200 -7.65 -2.41 -1.85
C ASP A 200 -6.47 -1.85 -2.67
N GLU A 201 -5.39 -2.64 -2.79
CA GLU A 201 -4.18 -2.25 -3.54
C GLU A 201 -3.84 -3.18 -4.72
N SER A 202 -4.59 -4.26 -4.91
CA SER A 202 -4.30 -5.28 -5.93
C SER A 202 -5.28 -5.20 -7.10
N TRP A 203 -4.92 -5.85 -8.22
CA TRP A 203 -5.73 -5.95 -9.44
C TRP A 203 -7.18 -6.44 -9.19
N GLY A 204 -7.38 -7.15 -8.08
CA GLY A 204 -8.68 -7.49 -7.54
C GLY A 204 -9.21 -6.51 -6.47
N GLY A 205 -8.44 -6.18 -5.45
CA GLY A 205 -8.92 -5.33 -4.35
C GLY A 205 -9.66 -6.09 -3.25
N ALA A 206 -10.22 -5.36 -2.28
CA ALA A 206 -10.73 -5.91 -1.02
C ALA A 206 -11.89 -6.93 -1.13
N LEU A 207 -12.47 -7.10 -2.32
CA LEU A 207 -13.50 -8.10 -2.60
C LEU A 207 -13.06 -9.24 -3.52
N TRP A 208 -11.82 -9.25 -4.02
CA TRP A 208 -11.32 -10.43 -4.74
C TRP A 208 -10.71 -11.47 -3.83
N MET A 209 -10.32 -11.07 -2.63
CA MET A 209 -9.72 -11.96 -1.67
C MET A 209 -10.27 -11.62 -0.28
N ALA A 210 -10.63 -12.66 0.45
CA ALA A 210 -11.17 -12.50 1.79
C ALA A 210 -10.08 -11.96 2.74
N PRO A 211 -10.45 -11.21 3.79
CA PRO A 211 -9.50 -10.73 4.80
C PRO A 211 -8.73 -11.87 5.48
N ILE A 212 -7.64 -11.52 6.17
CA ILE A 212 -6.83 -12.46 6.99
C ILE A 212 -7.72 -13.27 7.94
N PHE A 213 -8.65 -12.57 8.59
CA PHE A 213 -9.68 -13.15 9.44
C PHE A 213 -11.04 -13.03 8.76
N ALA A 214 -11.30 -13.90 7.77
CA ALA A 214 -12.53 -13.94 6.97
C ALA A 214 -13.70 -14.67 7.63
N GLY A 215 -13.48 -15.36 8.76
CA GLY A 215 -14.53 -16.15 9.41
C GLY A 215 -15.53 -15.32 10.20
N PRO A 216 -16.81 -15.77 10.29
CA PRO A 216 -17.84 -15.07 11.05
C PRO A 216 -17.41 -14.81 12.50
N GLY A 217 -17.53 -13.57 12.98
CA GLY A 217 -17.19 -13.17 14.35
C GLY A 217 -15.70 -12.83 14.57
N TYR A 218 -14.84 -12.97 13.56
CA TYR A 218 -13.44 -12.57 13.64
C TYR A 218 -13.12 -11.30 12.84
N GLU A 219 -14.10 -10.69 12.19
CA GLU A 219 -13.91 -9.60 11.24
C GLU A 219 -13.15 -8.42 11.87
N GLN A 220 -13.43 -8.13 13.14
CA GLN A 220 -12.80 -7.05 13.91
C GLN A 220 -11.30 -7.25 14.15
N HIS A 221 -10.77 -8.48 14.04
CA HIS A 221 -9.32 -8.74 14.15
C HIS A 221 -8.54 -8.18 12.96
N ASN A 222 -9.21 -7.91 11.83
CA ASN A 222 -8.56 -7.30 10.67
C ASN A 222 -8.38 -5.78 10.78
N ARG A 223 -8.97 -5.14 11.81
CA ARG A 223 -8.88 -3.69 11.98
C ARG A 223 -7.45 -3.30 12.35
N GLY A 224 -6.71 -2.77 11.38
CA GLY A 224 -5.31 -2.44 11.49
C GLY A 224 -4.98 -1.14 10.75
N MET A 225 -3.70 -0.76 10.72
CA MET A 225 -3.27 0.29 9.80
C MET A 225 -3.54 -0.16 8.36
N ALA A 226 -3.87 0.74 7.44
CA ALA A 226 -4.01 0.37 6.03
C ALA A 226 -2.65 -0.01 5.42
N ASP A 227 -2.64 -0.87 4.40
CA ASP A 227 -1.42 -1.31 3.71
C ASP A 227 -0.65 -0.10 3.13
N PHE A 228 -1.38 0.88 2.57
CA PHE A 228 -0.87 2.13 2.00
C PHE A 228 -0.62 3.23 3.04
N ASP A 229 -0.72 2.94 4.34
CA ASP A 229 -0.46 3.96 5.36
C ASP A 229 1.02 4.37 5.35
N HIS A 230 1.24 5.63 4.97
CA HIS A 230 2.50 6.31 5.19
C HIS A 230 2.29 7.43 6.19
N ARG A 231 3.01 7.37 7.31
CA ARG A 231 2.90 8.35 8.38
C ARG A 231 3.41 9.74 7.96
N HIS A 232 4.47 9.80 7.14
CA HIS A 232 5.07 11.03 6.66
C HIS A 232 5.35 10.96 5.16
N ILE A 233 4.84 11.94 4.42
CA ILE A 233 5.15 12.13 3.00
C ILE A 233 5.61 13.56 2.81
N PHE A 234 6.80 13.76 2.26
CA PHE A 234 7.33 15.09 1.94
C PHE A 234 7.79 15.12 0.50
N ARG A 235 7.41 16.17 -0.22
CA ARG A 235 7.78 16.42 -1.61
C ARG A 235 8.20 17.88 -1.74
N LEU A 236 9.35 18.14 -2.34
CA LEU A 236 9.84 19.49 -2.60
C LEU A 236 10.42 19.58 -4.00
N ALA A 237 9.79 20.38 -4.85
CA ALA A 237 10.33 20.78 -6.13
C ALA A 237 10.90 22.20 -6.04
N HIS A 238 12.09 22.41 -6.59
CA HIS A 238 12.68 23.74 -6.70
C HIS A 238 13.35 23.95 -8.05
N VAL A 239 13.31 25.21 -8.49
CA VAL A 239 14.10 25.72 -9.63
C VAL A 239 14.74 27.02 -9.16
N TRP A 240 16.06 27.11 -9.27
CA TRP A 240 16.83 28.26 -8.82
C TRP A 240 17.84 28.70 -9.87
N GLU A 241 17.52 29.77 -10.57
CA GLU A 241 18.49 30.57 -11.33
C GLU A 241 19.44 31.25 -10.35
N LEU A 242 20.71 30.89 -10.42
CA LEU A 242 21.71 31.42 -9.49
C LEU A 242 21.89 32.92 -9.76
N PRO A 243 22.04 33.75 -8.71
CA PRO A 243 22.01 35.20 -8.82
C PRO A 243 23.34 35.80 -9.32
N PHE A 244 23.98 35.16 -10.30
CA PHE A 244 25.25 35.56 -10.87
C PHE A 244 25.12 35.99 -12.34
N GLY A 245 25.89 36.99 -12.73
CA GLY A 245 26.02 37.39 -14.14
C GLY A 245 25.14 38.57 -14.54
N LYS A 246 24.85 38.69 -15.84
CA LYS A 246 24.16 39.87 -16.39
C LYS A 246 22.72 39.92 -15.89
N GLY A 247 22.31 41.07 -15.33
CA GLY A 247 20.96 41.25 -14.79
C GLY A 247 20.76 40.77 -13.35
N HIS A 248 21.80 40.21 -12.71
CA HIS A 248 21.77 39.79 -11.31
C HIS A 248 22.65 40.66 -10.41
N THR A 249 22.51 40.49 -9.10
CA THR A 249 23.22 41.28 -8.08
C THR A 249 24.66 40.82 -7.84
N LEU A 250 25.01 39.55 -8.10
CA LEU A 250 26.37 39.02 -7.88
C LEU A 250 27.13 38.84 -9.21
N ALA A 251 28.45 38.99 -9.16
CA ALA A 251 29.37 38.78 -10.30
C ALA A 251 28.96 39.51 -11.59
N SER A 252 28.28 40.66 -11.47
CA SER A 252 27.68 41.36 -12.60
C SER A 252 28.66 42.28 -13.32
N THR A 253 29.67 42.83 -12.62
CA THR A 253 30.58 43.85 -13.17
C THR A 253 31.82 43.28 -13.86
N ASN A 254 32.41 42.21 -13.32
CA ASN A 254 33.61 41.58 -13.89
C ASN A 254 33.23 40.71 -15.13
N PRO A 255 33.78 40.98 -16.33
CA PRO A 255 33.44 40.25 -17.55
C PRO A 255 33.76 38.76 -17.50
N VAL A 256 34.88 38.37 -16.89
CA VAL A 256 35.29 36.98 -16.74
C VAL A 256 34.38 36.26 -15.75
N ALA A 257 34.12 36.88 -14.60
CA ALA A 257 33.21 36.31 -13.60
C ALA A 257 31.80 36.13 -14.16
N ARG A 258 31.31 37.10 -14.96
CA ARG A 258 30.02 37.04 -15.64
C ARG A 258 29.96 35.88 -16.64
N ALA A 259 31.01 35.69 -17.44
CA ALA A 259 31.07 34.62 -18.44
C ALA A 259 31.08 33.23 -17.79
N VAL A 260 31.75 33.08 -16.63
CA VAL A 260 31.93 31.79 -15.95
C VAL A 260 30.78 31.45 -15.00
N LEU A 261 30.31 32.43 -14.23
CA LEU A 261 29.33 32.23 -13.16
C LEU A 261 27.89 32.54 -13.60
N GLY A 262 27.68 33.17 -14.75
CA GLY A 262 26.34 33.47 -15.25
C GLY A 262 25.62 32.30 -15.91
N GLY A 263 24.28 32.34 -15.89
CA GLY A 263 23.42 31.44 -16.66
C GLY A 263 23.20 30.05 -16.04
N TRP A 264 23.66 29.83 -14.80
CA TRP A 264 23.45 28.57 -14.08
C TRP A 264 22.07 28.51 -13.43
N GLN A 265 21.43 27.35 -13.54
CA GLN A 265 20.16 27.03 -12.89
C GLN A 265 20.28 25.67 -12.21
N VAL A 266 19.85 25.61 -10.94
CA VAL A 266 19.77 24.38 -10.15
C VAL A 266 18.32 23.96 -10.04
N ASN A 267 18.05 22.70 -10.35
CA ASN A 267 16.74 22.07 -10.27
C ASN A 267 16.82 20.90 -9.31
N GLY A 268 15.72 20.61 -8.61
CA GLY A 268 15.61 19.33 -7.95
C GLY A 268 14.25 19.02 -7.37
N ILE A 269 14.00 17.73 -7.26
CA ILE A 269 12.83 17.13 -6.65
C ILE A 269 13.33 16.26 -5.51
N TRP A 270 12.91 16.61 -4.30
CA TRP A 270 13.13 15.84 -3.10
C TRP A 270 11.89 15.04 -2.79
N ASP A 271 12.08 13.76 -2.56
CA ASP A 271 11.03 12.83 -2.28
C ASP A 271 11.34 12.09 -1.00
N TYR A 272 10.44 12.14 -0.03
CA TYR A 272 10.52 11.36 1.18
C TYR A 272 9.16 10.75 1.49
N THR A 273 9.18 9.47 1.85
CA THR A 273 8.00 8.72 2.25
C THR A 273 8.43 7.75 3.34
N SER A 274 7.82 7.83 4.52
CA SER A 274 8.11 6.90 5.61
C SER A 274 7.76 5.47 5.18
N GLY A 275 8.28 4.45 5.88
CA GLY A 275 7.84 3.08 5.64
C GLY A 275 6.34 2.89 5.87
N HIS A 276 5.84 1.74 5.43
CA HIS A 276 4.46 1.29 5.62
C HIS A 276 4.42 0.22 6.73
N PRO A 277 3.26 0.03 7.38
CA PRO A 277 3.10 -0.96 8.46
C PRO A 277 3.20 -2.40 7.93
N SER A 278 3.35 -3.36 8.83
CA SER A 278 3.49 -4.78 8.45
C SER A 278 2.65 -5.72 9.29
N THR A 279 2.10 -6.74 8.64
CA THR A 279 1.46 -7.87 9.31
C THR A 279 2.48 -8.98 9.58
N LEU A 280 2.44 -9.56 10.78
CA LEU A 280 3.35 -10.63 11.18
C LEU A 280 2.60 -11.97 11.25
N TYR A 281 2.85 -12.81 10.26
CA TYR A 281 2.24 -14.12 10.11
C TYR A 281 3.01 -15.20 10.84
N GLY A 282 2.24 -16.15 11.39
CA GLY A 282 2.74 -17.40 11.94
C GLY A 282 2.41 -18.58 11.02
N ASP A 283 2.96 -19.74 11.36
CA ASP A 283 2.61 -20.99 10.69
C ASP A 283 1.12 -21.32 10.90
N ASN A 284 0.40 -21.58 9.81
CA ASN A 284 -1.02 -21.90 9.82
C ASN A 284 -1.29 -23.41 9.82
N SER A 285 -0.26 -24.25 9.67
CA SER A 285 -0.43 -25.70 9.45
C SER A 285 -1.08 -26.43 10.63
N ASN A 286 -0.85 -25.94 11.85
CA ASN A 286 -1.36 -26.51 13.08
C ASN A 286 -2.47 -25.66 13.71
N LEU A 287 -2.95 -24.61 13.05
CA LEU A 287 -4.07 -23.80 13.56
C LEU A 287 -5.34 -24.66 13.56
N LYS A 288 -5.99 -24.80 14.72
CA LYS A 288 -7.22 -25.58 14.89
C LYS A 288 -8.47 -24.82 14.45
N GLN A 289 -8.41 -24.32 13.22
CA GLN A 289 -9.42 -23.46 12.60
C GLN A 289 -9.29 -23.57 11.08
N ILE A 290 -10.39 -23.37 10.35
CA ILE A 290 -10.42 -23.39 8.89
C ILE A 290 -10.76 -22.00 8.33
N GLY A 291 -9.97 -21.45 7.41
CA GLY A 291 -10.37 -20.26 6.62
C GLY A 291 -9.92 -18.91 7.18
N ASN A 292 -9.19 -18.88 8.29
CA ASN A 292 -8.42 -17.71 8.73
C ASN A 292 -6.91 -18.03 8.69
N PHE A 293 -6.09 -17.00 8.81
CA PHE A 293 -4.63 -17.10 8.90
C PHE A 293 -4.13 -16.83 10.33
N GLN A 294 -3.05 -17.52 10.69
CA GLN A 294 -2.36 -17.36 11.97
C GLN A 294 -1.46 -16.12 11.99
N THR A 295 -1.50 -15.39 13.10
CA THR A 295 -0.53 -14.34 13.45
C THR A 295 0.39 -14.84 14.57
N ILE A 296 1.42 -14.06 14.90
CA ILE A 296 2.36 -14.43 15.96
C ILE A 296 2.06 -13.72 17.28
N ASP A 297 2.67 -14.19 18.36
CA ASP A 297 2.63 -13.50 19.64
C ASP A 297 3.69 -12.42 19.74
N GLN A 298 3.30 -11.26 20.22
CA GLN A 298 4.22 -10.29 20.79
C GLN A 298 4.44 -10.63 22.28
N ILE A 299 5.61 -11.17 22.61
CA ILE A 299 5.99 -11.62 23.96
C ILE A 299 6.92 -10.64 24.68
N GLY A 300 7.32 -9.55 24.00
CA GLY A 300 8.17 -8.50 24.55
C GLY A 300 7.89 -7.12 23.94
N PRO A 301 8.57 -6.07 24.42
CA PRO A 301 8.44 -4.73 23.84
C PRO A 301 9.01 -4.69 22.42
N ILE A 302 8.31 -4.03 21.50
CA ILE A 302 8.81 -3.81 20.13
C ILE A 302 10.04 -2.90 20.19
N LYS A 303 11.17 -3.39 19.67
CA LYS A 303 12.43 -2.64 19.64
C LYS A 303 12.93 -2.50 18.22
N LYS A 304 13.01 -1.25 17.74
CA LYS A 304 13.62 -0.94 16.44
C LYS A 304 15.14 -0.95 16.58
N ILE A 305 15.82 -1.77 15.79
CA ILE A 305 17.28 -1.88 15.75
C ILE A 305 17.86 -0.96 14.67
N GLY A 306 17.20 -0.86 13.52
CA GLY A 306 17.63 -0.01 12.40
C GLY A 306 18.68 -0.66 11.47
N GLY A 307 18.93 -1.96 11.60
CA GLY A 307 19.85 -2.69 10.73
C GLY A 307 19.28 -2.88 9.32
N LEU A 308 20.12 -2.67 8.31
CA LEU A 308 19.76 -2.78 6.89
C LEU A 308 20.73 -3.71 6.16
N GLY A 309 20.20 -4.65 5.38
CA GLY A 309 20.96 -5.66 4.63
C GLY A 309 20.84 -7.08 5.19
N PRO A 310 21.30 -8.08 4.44
CA PRO A 310 21.23 -9.49 4.84
C PRO A 310 21.88 -9.74 6.21
N GLY A 311 21.18 -10.49 7.07
CA GLY A 311 21.65 -10.82 8.42
C GLY A 311 21.54 -9.67 9.43
N LYS A 312 21.00 -8.51 9.03
CA LYS A 312 20.80 -7.36 9.92
C LYS A 312 19.31 -7.14 10.15
N TYR A 313 18.92 -7.21 11.40
CA TYR A 313 17.54 -6.98 11.82
C TYR A 313 17.18 -5.50 11.81
N TRP A 314 16.03 -5.19 11.21
CA TRP A 314 15.43 -3.85 11.28
C TRP A 314 14.71 -3.66 12.62
N TYR A 315 14.06 -4.71 13.11
CA TYR A 315 13.46 -4.82 14.44
C TYR A 315 13.96 -6.07 15.16
N ASP A 316 14.05 -6.00 16.48
CA ASP A 316 14.44 -7.13 17.33
C ASP A 316 13.41 -8.27 17.20
N PRO A 317 13.81 -9.44 16.66
CA PRO A 317 12.86 -10.53 16.47
C PRO A 317 12.54 -11.26 17.78
N SER A 318 13.34 -11.07 18.84
CA SER A 318 13.12 -11.73 20.14
C SER A 318 11.85 -11.26 20.86
N SER A 319 11.30 -10.11 20.47
CA SER A 319 10.02 -9.63 20.96
C SER A 319 8.82 -10.46 20.47
N PHE A 320 9.05 -11.42 19.57
CA PHE A 320 8.01 -12.21 18.94
C PHE A 320 8.28 -13.71 19.01
N ALA A 321 7.21 -14.50 19.07
CA ALA A 321 7.24 -15.95 19.07
C ALA A 321 6.03 -16.53 18.34
N PRO A 322 6.13 -17.72 17.72
CA PRO A 322 4.96 -18.42 17.19
C PRO A 322 3.99 -18.79 18.32
N VAL A 323 2.71 -18.94 17.98
CA VAL A 323 1.71 -19.46 18.93
C VAL A 323 2.10 -20.89 19.35
N PRO A 324 2.22 -21.17 20.66
CA PRO A 324 2.58 -22.51 21.14
C PRO A 324 1.55 -23.58 20.73
N LEU A 325 2.04 -24.79 20.48
CA LEU A 325 1.20 -25.97 20.31
C LEU A 325 0.67 -26.45 21.67
N GLY A 326 -0.58 -26.89 21.69
CA GLY A 326 -1.18 -27.65 22.77
C GLY A 326 -0.64 -29.07 22.83
N ALA A 327 -1.07 -29.83 23.85
CA ALA A 327 -0.67 -31.23 24.03
C ALA A 327 -1.17 -32.14 22.88
N ASP A 328 -2.20 -31.73 22.15
CA ASP A 328 -2.72 -32.42 20.97
C ASP A 328 -1.97 -32.06 19.67
N GLY A 329 -0.96 -31.19 19.76
CA GLY A 329 -0.15 -30.74 18.62
C GLY A 329 -0.75 -29.59 17.84
N TYR A 330 -1.86 -28.98 18.29
CA TYR A 330 -2.54 -27.89 17.58
C TYR A 330 -2.44 -26.55 18.30
N GLN A 331 -2.66 -25.46 17.56
CA GLN A 331 -2.80 -24.11 18.12
C GLN A 331 -4.29 -23.80 18.36
N HIS A 332 -4.62 -23.40 19.58
CA HIS A 332 -6.00 -23.14 20.05
C HIS A 332 -6.33 -21.66 20.19
N ARG A 333 -5.56 -20.79 19.52
CA ARG A 333 -5.80 -19.36 19.48
C ARG A 333 -5.05 -18.74 18.32
N PHE A 334 -5.45 -17.52 17.97
CA PHE A 334 -4.62 -16.66 17.15
C PHE A 334 -3.45 -16.07 17.98
N GLY A 335 -2.43 -15.59 17.28
CA GLY A 335 -1.38 -14.77 17.87
C GLY A 335 -1.93 -13.47 18.45
N SER A 336 -1.21 -12.91 19.42
CA SER A 336 -1.59 -11.64 20.05
C SER A 336 -1.39 -10.41 19.15
N THR A 337 -0.66 -10.55 18.03
CA THR A 337 -0.52 -9.48 17.03
C THR A 337 -1.73 -9.43 16.09
N GLY A 338 -2.14 -8.22 15.74
CA GLY A 338 -3.18 -7.98 14.74
C GLY A 338 -2.62 -7.76 13.33
N ARG A 339 -3.52 -7.40 12.40
CA ARG A 339 -3.12 -6.93 11.06
C ARG A 339 -2.40 -5.58 11.14
N ASN A 340 -1.32 -5.43 10.38
CA ASN A 340 -0.57 -4.19 10.17
C ASN A 340 -0.26 -3.44 11.47
N ILE A 341 0.48 -4.12 12.36
CA ILE A 341 0.94 -3.52 13.60
C ILE A 341 1.98 -2.43 13.33
N ALA A 342 2.36 -1.67 14.37
CA ALA A 342 3.29 -0.54 14.30
C ALA A 342 4.78 -0.93 14.07
N ILE A 343 5.00 -1.91 13.20
CA ILE A 343 6.30 -2.30 12.64
C ILE A 343 6.34 -1.71 11.24
N TYR A 344 7.11 -0.65 11.06
CA TYR A 344 7.19 0.05 9.77
C TYR A 344 8.49 -0.30 9.08
N GLY A 345 8.44 -0.67 7.81
CA GLY A 345 9.63 -0.87 6.99
C GLY A 345 10.53 0.38 6.89
N PRO A 346 11.72 0.26 6.29
CA PRO A 346 12.52 1.42 5.93
C PRO A 346 11.72 2.36 5.01
N GLY A 347 11.88 3.67 5.21
CA GLY A 347 11.29 4.65 4.31
C GLY A 347 12.06 4.79 3.01
N HIS A 348 11.45 5.46 2.05
CA HIS A 348 12.08 5.88 0.80
C HIS A 348 12.49 7.35 0.89
N THR A 349 13.72 7.64 0.47
CA THR A 349 14.21 9.01 0.28
C THR A 349 14.97 9.09 -1.03
N ASN A 350 14.69 10.12 -1.81
CA ASN A 350 15.28 10.33 -3.12
C ASN A 350 15.51 11.81 -3.41
N LEU A 351 16.56 12.09 -4.16
CA LEU A 351 16.84 13.40 -4.73
C LEU A 351 17.18 13.22 -6.20
N ASP A 352 16.29 13.71 -7.05
CA ASP A 352 16.57 13.93 -8.46
C ASP A 352 16.97 15.39 -8.64
N ALA A 353 18.15 15.64 -9.21
CA ALA A 353 18.70 16.98 -9.32
C ALA A 353 19.24 17.26 -10.72
N GLY A 354 19.14 18.52 -11.15
CA GLY A 354 19.64 18.99 -12.43
C GLY A 354 20.46 20.27 -12.26
N LEU A 355 21.57 20.36 -12.97
CA LEU A 355 22.38 21.56 -13.10
C LEU A 355 22.41 21.97 -14.57
N PHE A 356 21.74 23.08 -14.88
CA PHE A 356 21.64 23.59 -16.24
C PHE A 356 22.49 24.85 -16.37
N ARG A 357 23.04 25.06 -17.56
CA ARG A 357 23.71 26.30 -17.91
C ARG A 357 23.29 26.79 -19.28
N HIS A 358 22.83 28.02 -19.34
CA HIS A 358 22.54 28.73 -20.57
C HIS A 358 23.76 29.55 -21.00
N PHE A 359 24.14 29.39 -22.27
CA PHE A 359 25.19 30.16 -22.92
C PHE A 359 24.57 30.95 -24.07
N THR A 360 24.51 32.27 -23.90
CA THR A 360 24.16 33.17 -25.00
C THR A 360 25.42 33.42 -25.84
N ILE A 361 25.56 32.72 -26.97
CA ILE A 361 26.74 32.83 -27.84
C ILE A 361 26.61 34.05 -28.77
N ARG A 362 25.46 34.20 -29.44
CA ARG A 362 25.03 35.35 -30.26
C ARG A 362 23.51 35.47 -30.21
N GLU A 363 22.93 36.56 -30.72
CA GLU A 363 21.47 36.79 -30.70
C GLU A 363 20.64 35.66 -31.34
N ARG A 364 21.23 34.91 -32.28
CA ARG A 364 20.59 33.78 -32.97
C ARG A 364 20.92 32.40 -32.41
N PHE A 365 21.83 32.25 -31.45
CA PHE A 365 22.28 30.92 -30.99
C PHE A 365 22.22 30.81 -29.48
N ASP A 366 21.35 29.92 -28.99
CA ASP A 366 21.24 29.56 -27.57
C ASP A 366 21.76 28.14 -27.37
N LEU A 367 22.82 28.01 -26.57
CA LEU A 367 23.39 26.72 -26.20
C LEU A 367 23.07 26.45 -24.73
N GLN A 368 22.49 25.29 -24.45
CA GLN A 368 22.17 24.86 -23.10
C GLN A 368 22.90 23.56 -22.78
N PHE A 369 23.71 23.59 -21.72
CA PHE A 369 24.25 22.39 -21.09
C PHE A 369 23.31 21.93 -19.97
N ARG A 370 23.10 20.62 -19.87
CA ARG A 370 22.33 19.99 -18.81
C ARG A 370 23.12 18.82 -18.22
N ALA A 371 23.26 18.81 -16.90
CA ALA A 371 23.66 17.63 -16.16
C ALA A 371 22.51 17.25 -15.23
N GLU A 372 21.93 16.08 -15.43
CA GLU A 372 20.79 15.56 -14.65
C GLU A 372 21.24 14.30 -13.94
N GLY A 373 20.81 14.15 -12.69
CA GLY A 373 21.00 12.93 -11.93
C GLY A 373 19.68 12.47 -11.34
N LEU A 374 19.34 11.21 -11.58
CA LEU A 374 18.28 10.50 -10.88
C LEU A 374 18.91 9.77 -9.70
N ASN A 375 18.30 9.87 -8.52
CA ASN A 375 18.87 9.40 -7.26
C ASN A 375 20.33 9.85 -7.09
N VAL A 376 20.57 11.17 -7.15
CA VAL A 376 21.90 11.78 -7.00
C VAL A 376 22.56 11.39 -5.68
N MET A 377 21.77 11.13 -4.63
CA MET A 377 22.32 10.67 -3.34
C MET A 377 22.74 9.20 -3.36
N ASN A 378 22.34 8.42 -4.37
CA ASN A 378 22.49 6.97 -4.45
C ASN A 378 21.92 6.26 -3.21
N HIS A 379 20.78 6.73 -2.71
CA HIS A 379 20.13 6.14 -1.56
C HIS A 379 19.38 4.86 -2.02
N PRO A 380 19.65 3.69 -1.42
CA PRO A 380 18.94 2.47 -1.75
C PRO A 380 17.48 2.53 -1.30
N THR A 381 16.58 1.89 -2.04
CA THR A 381 15.22 1.59 -1.61
C THR A 381 15.18 0.16 -1.11
N TRP A 382 14.98 0.00 0.20
CA TRP A 382 15.02 -1.29 0.87
C TRP A 382 13.68 -2.00 0.78
N ASP A 383 13.74 -3.30 0.56
CA ASP A 383 12.59 -4.18 0.61
C ASP A 383 12.45 -4.78 2.01
N PHE A 384 11.27 -4.66 2.59
CA PHE A 384 10.92 -5.12 3.93
C PHE A 384 9.81 -6.18 3.86
N HIS A 385 10.05 -7.21 3.05
CA HIS A 385 9.22 -8.41 2.98
C HIS A 385 10.09 -9.62 3.31
N SER A 386 9.68 -10.43 4.29
CA SER A 386 10.24 -11.79 4.41
C SER A 386 9.35 -12.73 3.61
N THR A 387 9.90 -13.30 2.54
CA THR A 387 9.24 -14.29 1.69
C THR A 387 8.63 -15.43 2.50
N ALA A 388 7.30 -15.52 2.50
CA ALA A 388 6.58 -16.78 2.65
C ALA A 388 5.24 -16.69 1.89
N GLY A 389 5.14 -17.48 0.80
CA GLY A 389 3.89 -17.85 0.13
C GLY A 389 3.20 -16.74 -0.66
N GLU A 390 2.55 -17.14 -1.75
CA GLU A 390 1.82 -16.31 -2.73
C GLU A 390 0.61 -15.52 -2.16
N TYR A 391 0.45 -15.44 -0.83
CA TYR A 391 -0.68 -14.83 -0.13
C TYR A 391 -0.27 -13.80 0.93
N SER A 392 0.98 -13.31 0.88
CA SER A 392 1.44 -12.24 1.75
C SER A 392 1.03 -10.86 1.21
N TRP A 393 0.23 -10.15 1.99
CA TRP A 393 -0.33 -8.82 1.68
C TRP A 393 0.56 -7.70 2.20
N GLY A 394 0.87 -6.71 1.35
CA GLY A 394 1.72 -5.57 1.73
C GLY A 394 3.02 -6.03 2.39
N ALA A 395 3.67 -5.16 3.19
CA ALA A 395 4.83 -5.62 3.97
C ALA A 395 4.39 -6.68 4.95
N SER A 396 5.03 -7.84 4.84
CA SER A 396 4.75 -8.98 5.69
C SER A 396 6.03 -9.52 6.31
N GLY A 397 5.90 -9.95 7.56
CA GLY A 397 6.89 -10.77 8.25
C GLY A 397 6.32 -12.17 8.46
N PHE A 398 7.05 -13.22 8.09
CA PHE A 398 6.67 -14.61 8.40
C PHE A 398 7.70 -15.22 9.35
N CYS A 399 7.23 -15.70 10.49
CA CYS A 399 8.06 -16.37 11.47
C CYS A 399 8.28 -17.84 11.07
N GLY A 400 9.14 -18.08 10.08
CA GLY A 400 9.43 -19.42 9.56
C GLY A 400 10.53 -20.18 10.31
N ASN A 401 11.34 -19.48 11.09
CA ASN A 401 12.42 -20.07 11.87
C ASN A 401 12.36 -19.56 13.31
N THR A 402 12.73 -20.42 14.27
CA THR A 402 12.82 -20.04 15.67
C THR A 402 14.15 -20.41 16.31
N VAL A 403 14.66 -19.56 17.20
CA VAL A 403 15.80 -19.85 18.08
C VAL A 403 15.34 -19.64 19.52
N SER A 404 15.49 -20.68 20.36
CA SER A 404 15.05 -20.66 21.76
C SER A 404 13.59 -20.23 21.97
N GLY A 405 12.70 -20.60 21.03
CA GLY A 405 11.27 -20.26 21.08
C GLY A 405 10.90 -18.86 20.56
N HIS A 406 11.88 -18.06 20.14
CA HIS A 406 11.65 -16.74 19.54
C HIS A 406 11.77 -16.80 18.01
N CYS A 407 11.07 -15.92 17.31
CA CYS A 407 11.23 -15.77 15.86
C CYS A 407 12.66 -15.38 15.50
N ALA A 408 13.17 -15.86 14.36
CA ALA A 408 14.56 -15.69 13.94
C ALA A 408 14.73 -15.82 12.42
N GLY A 409 15.99 -15.86 11.96
CA GLY A 409 16.32 -16.00 10.54
C GLY A 409 16.12 -14.68 9.80
N THR A 410 15.45 -14.71 8.65
CA THR A 410 15.17 -13.51 7.83
C THR A 410 13.99 -12.69 8.32
N PHE A 411 13.29 -13.13 9.37
CA PHE A 411 12.18 -12.41 9.98
C PHE A 411 12.60 -11.00 10.44
N LEU A 412 11.83 -9.98 10.06
CA LEU A 412 12.09 -8.56 10.37
C LEU A 412 13.44 -8.02 9.85
N GLN A 413 14.00 -8.60 8.79
CA GLN A 413 15.15 -8.06 8.08
C GLN A 413 14.73 -7.30 6.82
N ALA A 414 15.44 -6.21 6.51
CA ALA A 414 15.38 -5.58 5.20
C ALA A 414 16.55 -6.13 4.35
N ALA A 415 16.35 -7.30 3.74
CA ALA A 415 17.45 -8.10 3.21
C ALA A 415 17.91 -7.69 1.79
N SER A 416 17.05 -7.01 1.02
CA SER A 416 17.36 -6.61 -0.35
C SER A 416 17.10 -5.12 -0.57
N ALA A 417 17.76 -4.54 -1.58
CA ALA A 417 17.56 -3.16 -1.96
C ALA A 417 17.68 -2.98 -3.48
N SER A 418 17.00 -1.94 -3.98
CA SER A 418 17.04 -1.52 -5.37
C SER A 418 17.28 -0.02 -5.49
N GLY A 419 17.34 0.46 -6.72
CA GLY A 419 17.64 1.86 -7.04
C GLY A 419 19.15 2.12 -7.13
N HIS A 420 19.53 2.82 -8.18
CA HIS A 420 20.91 3.24 -8.42
C HIS A 420 20.93 4.65 -8.97
N ARG A 421 22.01 5.38 -8.72
CA ARG A 421 22.25 6.68 -9.32
C ARG A 421 22.37 6.54 -10.83
N THR A 422 21.64 7.37 -11.56
CA THR A 422 21.81 7.53 -13.01
C THR A 422 22.18 8.96 -13.32
N ILE A 423 23.24 9.19 -14.09
CA ILE A 423 23.66 10.53 -14.52
C ILE A 423 23.48 10.64 -16.02
N ARG A 424 22.90 11.75 -16.47
CA ARG A 424 22.69 12.08 -17.88
C ARG A 424 23.29 13.44 -18.16
N LEU A 425 24.02 13.54 -19.26
CA LEU A 425 24.55 14.79 -19.77
C LEU A 425 23.90 15.09 -21.11
N GLY A 426 23.49 16.33 -21.31
CA GLY A 426 22.83 16.79 -22.52
C GLY A 426 23.34 18.15 -22.96
N LEU A 427 23.43 18.32 -24.27
CA LEU A 427 23.70 19.61 -24.89
C LEU A 427 22.58 19.89 -25.89
N ARG A 428 21.94 21.06 -25.77
CA ARG A 428 20.91 21.51 -26.70
C ARG A 428 21.37 22.80 -27.36
N LEU A 429 21.35 22.85 -28.68
CA LEU A 429 21.54 24.06 -29.47
C LEU A 429 20.20 24.45 -30.10
N ALA A 430 19.79 25.70 -29.90
CA ALA A 430 18.67 26.32 -30.61
C ALA A 430 19.20 27.46 -31.50
N PHE A 431 18.62 27.59 -32.70
CA PHE A 431 19.03 28.56 -33.73
C PHE A 431 17.84 29.18 -34.46
#